data_AF-A0A496UKN8-F1
#
_entry.id   AF-A0A496UKN8-F1
#
_cell.length_a   1.000
_cell.length_b   1.000
_cell.length_c   1.000
_cell.angle_alpha   90.00
_cell.angle_beta   90.00
_cell.angle_gamma   90.00
#
_symmetry.space_group_name_H-M   'P 1'
#
loop_
_entity.id
_entity.type
_entity.pdbx_description
1 polymer ?
#
loop_
_entity_poly.entity_id
_entity_poly.type
_entity_poly.pdbx_seq_one_letter_code
_entity_poly.pdbx_strand_id
1 'polypeptide(L)'
;MNTIDQMMETYANALSMDVNRERLLGMMPGMLKLLALRPDRKPAIFEMMPGMMEDAGAVMDRALVMDMMPYVAEVLGDNPKLGKRIISVMSEMMGVFNMRMTPGMIMGMMPDMMPLMLRHPTLIPPFMKAMPGMMREPNKAGGKDE
;
A
#
# COMPACT_ATOMS: atom_id res chain seq x y z
N MET A 1 21.45 17.71 -7.62
CA MET A 1 20.53 16.59 -7.93
C MET A 1 20.37 15.78 -6.66
N ASN A 2 19.14 15.65 -6.14
CA ASN A 2 18.88 14.92 -4.90
C ASN A 2 18.83 13.41 -5.18
N THR A 3 19.43 12.61 -4.30
CA THR A 3 19.46 11.12 -4.35
C THR A 3 18.07 10.49 -4.46
N ILE A 4 17.02 11.24 -4.07
CA ILE A 4 15.62 10.80 -4.11
C ILE A 4 15.01 11.00 -5.50
N ASP A 5 15.35 12.05 -6.23
CA ASP A 5 14.88 12.22 -7.62
C ASP A 5 15.50 11.14 -8.51
N GLN A 6 16.74 10.75 -8.19
CA GLN A 6 17.42 9.61 -8.81
C GLN A 6 16.78 8.27 -8.43
N MET A 7 16.32 8.09 -7.18
CA MET A 7 15.50 6.94 -6.82
C MET A 7 14.19 6.96 -7.59
N MET A 8 13.51 8.10 -7.72
CA MET A 8 12.24 8.23 -8.46
C MET A 8 12.40 7.98 -9.96
N GLU A 9 13.49 8.45 -10.57
CA GLU A 9 13.89 8.07 -11.93
C GLU A 9 14.23 6.58 -12.01
N THR A 10 14.89 6.01 -11.01
CA THR A 10 15.16 4.56 -10.97
C THR A 10 13.86 3.78 -10.78
N TYR A 11 12.90 4.30 -10.03
CA TYR A 11 11.55 3.75 -9.89
C TYR A 11 10.83 3.85 -11.23
N ALA A 12 10.69 5.04 -11.82
CA ALA A 12 10.06 5.24 -13.13
C ALA A 12 10.74 4.42 -14.25
N ASN A 13 12.06 4.32 -14.26
CA ASN A 13 12.82 3.52 -15.23
C ASN A 13 12.71 2.01 -14.96
N ALA A 14 12.75 1.57 -13.70
CA ALA A 14 12.44 0.19 -13.33
C ALA A 14 10.98 -0.17 -13.63
N LEU A 15 10.10 0.83 -13.67
CA LEU A 15 8.68 0.72 -13.95
C LEU A 15 8.36 0.81 -15.45
N SER A 16 9.30 1.31 -16.27
CA SER A 16 9.23 1.36 -17.74
C SER A 16 9.77 0.08 -18.42
N MET A 17 10.42 -0.81 -17.66
CA MET A 17 10.91 -2.11 -18.14
C MET A 17 10.01 -3.21 -17.61
N ASP A 18 9.31 -3.96 -18.48
CA ASP A 18 8.51 -5.17 -18.21
C ASP A 18 8.37 -5.49 -16.72
N VAL A 19 7.50 -4.73 -16.06
CA VAL A 19 7.32 -4.84 -14.63
C VAL A 19 6.41 -6.03 -14.41
N ASN A 20 6.96 -7.14 -13.94
CA ASN A 20 6.13 -8.24 -13.51
C ASN A 20 5.66 -8.05 -12.05
N ARG A 21 4.65 -8.82 -11.66
CA ARG A 21 4.08 -8.82 -10.30
C ARG A 21 5.12 -8.95 -9.18
N GLU A 22 6.15 -9.79 -9.37
CA GLU A 22 7.20 -10.01 -8.37
C GLU A 22 8.02 -8.73 -8.14
N ARG A 23 8.35 -8.01 -9.21
CA ARG A 23 9.10 -6.75 -9.12
C ARG A 23 8.28 -5.67 -8.43
N LEU A 24 6.98 -5.57 -8.72
CA LEU A 24 6.07 -4.68 -7.99
C LEU A 24 6.09 -4.99 -6.49
N LEU A 25 5.95 -6.27 -6.11
CA LEU A 25 5.96 -6.70 -4.71
C LEU A 25 7.28 -6.36 -4.02
N GLY A 26 8.43 -6.58 -4.66
CA GLY A 26 9.74 -6.23 -4.10
C GLY A 26 9.95 -4.72 -3.91
N MET A 27 9.24 -3.88 -4.68
CA MET A 27 9.34 -2.41 -4.60
C MET A 27 8.40 -1.82 -3.54
N MET A 28 7.39 -2.58 -3.10
CA MET A 28 6.39 -2.13 -2.13
C MET A 28 6.98 -1.61 -0.81
N PRO A 29 7.96 -2.29 -0.16
CA PRO A 29 8.58 -1.78 1.05
C PRO A 29 9.13 -0.36 0.94
N GLY A 30 9.91 -0.14 -0.12
CA GLY A 30 10.54 1.15 -0.40
C GLY A 30 9.51 2.22 -0.67
N MET A 31 8.47 1.90 -1.45
CA MET A 31 7.39 2.84 -1.77
C MET A 31 6.57 3.23 -0.54
N LEU A 32 6.17 2.27 0.30
CA LEU A 32 5.41 2.55 1.52
C LEU A 32 6.21 3.43 2.49
N LYS A 33 7.51 3.14 2.64
CA LYS A 33 8.41 3.93 3.48
C LYS A 33 8.61 5.34 2.90
N LEU A 34 8.81 5.45 1.58
CA LEU A 34 8.98 6.73 0.89
C LEU A 34 7.74 7.62 1.08
N LEU A 35 6.54 7.10 0.81
CA LEU A 35 5.29 7.84 0.94
C LEU A 35 4.97 8.19 2.40
N ALA A 36 5.37 7.34 3.36
CA ALA A 36 5.26 7.66 4.78
C ALA A 36 6.19 8.81 5.21
N LEU A 37 7.36 8.95 4.58
CA LEU A 37 8.31 10.04 4.83
C LEU A 37 7.98 11.31 4.03
N ARG A 38 7.39 11.16 2.85
CA ARG A 38 7.08 12.21 1.87
C ARG A 38 5.58 12.21 1.54
N PRO A 39 4.71 12.58 2.49
CA PRO A 39 3.27 12.61 2.26
C PRO A 39 2.85 13.59 1.17
N ASP A 40 3.68 14.60 0.88
CA ASP A 40 3.52 15.56 -0.23
C ASP A 40 3.52 14.89 -1.61
N ARG A 41 4.12 13.71 -1.73
CA ARG A 41 4.23 12.98 -3.00
C ARG A 41 3.09 11.98 -3.25
N LYS A 42 2.25 11.71 -2.24
CA LYS A 42 1.15 10.75 -2.36
C LYS A 42 0.21 11.04 -3.54
N PRO A 43 -0.26 12.28 -3.78
CA PRO A 43 -1.21 12.54 -4.85
C PRO A 43 -0.66 12.14 -6.23
N ALA A 44 0.55 12.59 -6.56
CA ALA A 44 1.17 12.29 -7.84
C ALA A 44 1.43 10.78 -8.02
N ILE A 45 1.91 10.09 -6.98
CA ILE A 45 2.18 8.65 -7.06
C ILE A 45 0.89 7.85 -7.20
N PHE A 46 -0.17 8.22 -6.46
CA PHE A 46 -1.47 7.54 -6.56
C PHE A 46 -2.18 7.80 -7.89
N GLU A 47 -1.96 8.95 -8.52
CA GLU A 47 -2.47 9.23 -9.87
C GLU A 47 -1.80 8.36 -10.94
N MET A 48 -0.49 8.11 -10.83
CA MET A 48 0.26 7.29 -11.79
C MET A 48 0.08 5.78 -11.57
N MET A 49 -0.26 5.37 -10.34
CA MET A 49 -0.25 3.96 -9.94
C MET A 49 -1.17 3.05 -10.78
N PRO A 50 -2.40 3.44 -11.15
CA PRO A 50 -3.26 2.58 -11.97
C PRO A 50 -2.66 2.27 -13.35
N GLY A 51 -2.13 3.28 -14.05
CA GLY A 51 -1.49 3.09 -15.35
C GLY A 51 -0.25 2.21 -15.26
N MET A 52 0.55 2.38 -14.21
CA MET A 52 1.72 1.52 -13.97
C MET A 52 1.35 0.06 -13.68
N MET A 53 0.23 -0.19 -13.01
CA MET A 53 -0.27 -1.54 -12.78
C MET A 53 -0.81 -2.17 -14.05
N GLU A 54 -1.49 -1.38 -14.88
CA GLU A 54 -1.98 -1.81 -16.20
C GLU A 54 -0.81 -2.19 -17.12
N ASP A 55 0.23 -1.34 -17.19
CA ASP A 55 1.45 -1.61 -17.96
C ASP A 55 2.20 -2.87 -17.47
N ALA A 56 2.12 -3.15 -16.16
CA ALA A 56 2.69 -4.34 -15.53
C ALA A 56 1.86 -5.62 -15.74
N GLY A 57 0.70 -5.52 -16.40
CA GLY A 57 -0.26 -6.62 -16.51
C GLY A 57 -0.77 -7.10 -15.15
N ALA A 58 -0.71 -6.25 -14.12
CA ALA A 58 -1.06 -6.57 -12.75
C ALA A 58 -2.40 -5.94 -12.38
N VAL A 59 -3.31 -6.76 -11.85
CA VAL A 59 -4.59 -6.27 -11.32
C VAL A 59 -4.46 -6.17 -9.82
N MET A 60 -4.87 -5.02 -9.27
CA MET A 60 -5.01 -4.88 -7.83
C MET A 60 -6.23 -5.67 -7.35
N ASP A 61 -5.98 -6.95 -7.04
CA ASP A 61 -6.98 -7.90 -6.57
C ASP A 61 -6.69 -8.37 -5.13
N ARG A 62 -7.57 -9.23 -4.62
CA ARG A 62 -7.40 -9.82 -3.29
C ARG A 62 -6.07 -10.58 -3.15
N ALA A 63 -5.65 -11.29 -4.18
CA ALA A 63 -4.44 -12.12 -4.11
C ALA A 63 -3.19 -11.23 -4.04
N LEU A 64 -3.14 -10.17 -4.84
CA LEU A 64 -2.05 -9.20 -4.79
C LEU A 64 -1.97 -8.52 -3.42
N VAL A 65 -3.10 -8.10 -2.86
CA VAL A 65 -3.11 -7.53 -1.49
C VAL A 65 -2.54 -8.52 -0.50
N MET A 66 -2.94 -9.78 -0.54
CA MET A 66 -2.41 -10.80 0.37
C MET A 66 -0.90 -11.00 0.18
N ASP A 67 -0.40 -11.00 -1.05
CA ASP A 67 1.03 -11.12 -1.33
C ASP A 67 1.84 -9.91 -0.85
N MET A 68 1.21 -8.74 -0.73
CA MET A 68 1.85 -7.52 -0.21
C MET A 68 2.01 -7.54 1.31
N MET A 69 1.24 -8.36 2.03
CA MET A 69 1.16 -8.31 3.50
C MET A 69 2.46 -8.65 4.23
N PRO A 70 3.23 -9.67 3.80
CA PRO A 70 4.54 -9.94 4.40
C PRO A 70 5.49 -8.74 4.29
N TYR A 71 5.52 -8.08 3.12
CA TYR A 71 6.34 -6.90 2.86
C TYR A 71 5.91 -5.69 3.72
N VAL A 72 4.61 -5.52 3.90
CA VAL A 72 4.05 -4.49 4.79
C VAL A 72 4.46 -4.77 6.23
N ALA A 73 4.33 -6.02 6.67
CA ALA A 73 4.66 -6.43 8.03
C ALA A 73 6.15 -6.23 8.31
N GLU A 74 7.02 -6.55 7.35
CA GLU A 74 8.46 -6.30 7.41
C GLU A 74 8.76 -4.80 7.60
N VAL A 75 8.20 -3.93 6.75
CA VAL A 75 8.46 -2.47 6.84
C VAL A 75 7.95 -1.90 8.15
N LEU A 76 6.80 -2.35 8.64
CA LEU A 76 6.24 -1.93 9.92
C LEU A 76 7.09 -2.42 11.11
N GLY A 77 7.65 -3.62 11.02
CA GLY A 77 8.56 -4.19 12.02
C GLY A 77 9.87 -3.43 12.11
N ASP A 78 10.42 -3.05 10.95
CA ASP A 78 11.66 -2.27 10.88
C ASP A 78 11.45 -0.79 11.24
N ASN A 79 10.23 -0.27 11.04
CA ASN A 79 9.93 1.15 11.19
C ASN A 79 8.65 1.41 12.02
N PRO A 80 8.54 0.90 13.27
CA PRO A 80 7.29 0.95 14.05
C PRO A 80 6.85 2.40 14.35
N LYS A 81 7.79 3.34 14.44
CA LYS A 81 7.51 4.79 14.62
C LYS A 81 6.79 5.41 13.42
N LEU A 82 6.99 4.86 12.21
CA LEU A 82 6.30 5.30 11.00
C LEU A 82 4.97 4.57 10.77
N GLY A 83 4.63 3.61 11.63
CA GLY A 83 3.50 2.70 11.39
C GLY A 83 2.18 3.39 11.11
N LYS A 84 1.84 4.45 11.86
CA LYS A 84 0.63 5.25 11.58
C LYS A 84 0.61 5.80 10.15
N ARG A 85 1.76 6.27 9.65
CA ARG A 85 1.86 6.84 8.30
C ARG A 85 1.84 5.75 7.23
N ILE A 86 2.54 4.64 7.45
CA ILE A 86 2.53 3.48 6.55
C ILE A 86 1.10 2.92 6.41
N ILE A 87 0.38 2.73 7.53
CA ILE A 87 -1.01 2.25 7.53
C ILE A 87 -1.93 3.22 6.77
N SER A 88 -1.72 4.55 6.90
CA SER A 88 -2.46 5.55 6.13
C SER A 88 -2.24 5.40 4.63
N VAL A 89 -0.97 5.25 4.21
CA VAL A 89 -0.62 5.04 2.80
C VAL A 89 -1.31 3.81 2.24
N MET A 90 -1.32 2.69 2.97
CA MET A 90 -2.04 1.49 2.53
C MET A 90 -3.54 1.72 2.40
N SER A 91 -4.15 2.41 3.37
CA SER A 91 -5.59 2.69 3.33
C SER A 91 -5.97 3.50 2.10
N GLU A 92 -5.17 4.52 1.78
CA GLU A 92 -5.39 5.37 0.62
C GLU A 92 -5.17 4.59 -0.69
N MET A 93 -4.14 3.76 -0.76
CA MET A 93 -3.87 2.89 -1.91
C MET A 93 -5.03 1.92 -2.17
N MET A 94 -5.60 1.30 -1.13
CA MET A 94 -6.81 0.48 -1.30
C MET A 94 -7.98 1.29 -1.87
N GLY A 95 -8.12 2.55 -1.45
CA GLY A 95 -9.11 3.48 -2.00
C GLY A 95 -8.90 3.78 -3.48
N VAL A 96 -7.65 4.02 -3.91
CA VAL A 96 -7.29 4.28 -5.31
C VAL A 96 -7.72 3.13 -6.22
N PHE A 97 -7.54 1.90 -5.77
CA PHE A 97 -7.94 0.71 -6.52
C PHE A 97 -9.37 0.24 -6.25
N ASN A 98 -10.19 1.08 -5.61
CA ASN A 98 -11.59 0.77 -5.32
C ASN A 98 -11.75 -0.58 -4.58
N MET A 99 -10.80 -0.89 -3.71
CA MET A 99 -10.76 -2.14 -2.95
C MET A 99 -11.29 -1.96 -1.54
N ARG A 100 -12.02 -2.98 -1.09
CA ARG A 100 -12.41 -3.12 0.31
C ARG A 100 -11.70 -4.31 0.95
N MET A 101 -11.28 -4.14 2.18
CA MET A 101 -10.77 -5.21 3.01
C MET A 101 -11.94 -6.10 3.45
N THR A 102 -11.92 -7.36 3.04
CA THR A 102 -12.95 -8.33 3.44
C THR A 102 -12.56 -9.02 4.75
N PRO A 103 -13.52 -9.58 5.51
CA PRO A 103 -13.20 -10.38 6.70
C PRO A 103 -12.22 -11.52 6.41
N GLY A 104 -12.33 -12.16 5.25
CA GLY A 104 -11.41 -13.22 4.83
C GLY A 104 -9.98 -12.73 4.52
N MET A 105 -9.80 -11.46 4.16
CA MET A 105 -8.47 -10.85 4.03
C MET A 105 -7.88 -10.56 5.40
N ILE A 106 -8.66 -9.98 6.30
CA ILE A 106 -8.22 -9.71 7.69
C ILE A 106 -7.75 -11.00 8.35
N MET A 107 -8.52 -12.09 8.22
CA MET A 107 -8.12 -13.39 8.76
C MET A 107 -6.84 -13.92 8.12
N GLY A 108 -6.68 -13.74 6.80
CA GLY A 108 -5.46 -14.13 6.10
C GLY A 108 -4.24 -13.29 6.50
N MET A 109 -4.43 -12.05 6.95
CA MET A 109 -3.38 -11.14 7.39
C MET A 109 -2.93 -11.37 8.83
N MET A 110 -3.78 -11.98 9.67
CA MET A 110 -3.49 -12.18 11.09
C MET A 110 -2.17 -12.92 11.36
N PRO A 111 -1.78 -13.98 10.62
CA PRO A 111 -0.51 -14.67 10.83
C PRO A 111 0.72 -13.77 10.76
N ASP A 112 0.73 -12.79 9.84
CA ASP A 112 1.84 -11.85 9.67
C ASP A 112 1.74 -10.64 10.61
N MET A 113 0.52 -10.12 10.78
CA MET A 113 0.26 -8.88 11.51
C MET A 113 0.19 -9.08 13.03
N MET A 114 -0.28 -10.23 13.52
CA MET A 114 -0.44 -10.46 14.96
C MET A 114 0.92 -10.54 15.68
N PRO A 115 1.93 -11.30 15.22
CA PRO A 115 3.25 -11.30 15.84
C PRO A 115 3.89 -9.91 15.83
N LEU A 116 3.71 -9.17 14.74
CA LEU A 116 4.16 -7.79 14.61
C LEU A 116 3.50 -6.87 15.66
N MET A 117 2.18 -6.95 15.82
CA MET A 117 1.44 -6.15 16.80
C MET A 117 1.81 -6.50 18.24
N LEU A 118 2.10 -7.77 18.53
CA LEU A 118 2.60 -8.20 19.84
C LEU A 118 4.01 -7.64 20.11
N ARG A 119 4.88 -7.62 19.10
CA ARG A 119 6.22 -7.04 19.18
C ARG A 119 6.19 -5.51 19.27
N HIS A 120 5.23 -4.87 18.61
CA HIS A 120 5.05 -3.42 18.57
C HIS A 120 3.60 -3.01 18.85
N PRO A 121 3.15 -3.02 20.12
CA PRO A 121 1.77 -2.70 20.49
C PRO A 121 1.30 -1.30 20.07
N THR A 122 2.24 -0.38 19.84
CA THR A 122 1.98 0.97 19.32
C THR A 122 1.36 0.97 17.92
N LEU A 123 1.43 -0.14 17.18
CA LEU A 123 0.80 -0.32 15.87
C LEU A 123 -0.69 -0.68 15.95
N ILE A 124 -1.18 -1.14 17.11
CA ILE A 124 -2.58 -1.55 17.28
C ILE A 124 -3.54 -0.35 17.13
N PRO A 125 -3.36 0.79 17.84
CA PRO A 125 -4.27 1.92 17.71
C PRO A 125 -4.42 2.48 16.26
N PRO A 126 -3.33 2.73 15.49
CA PRO A 126 -3.49 3.21 14.12
C PRO A 126 -4.13 2.17 13.20
N PHE A 127 -3.87 0.88 13.40
CA PHE A 127 -4.51 -0.18 12.63
C PHE A 127 -6.02 -0.23 12.88
N MET A 128 -6.44 -0.27 14.15
CA MET A 128 -7.86 -0.26 14.51
C MET A 128 -8.59 0.99 14.00
N LYS A 129 -7.92 2.14 13.96
CA LYS A 129 -8.50 3.38 13.42
C LYS A 129 -8.71 3.32 11.91
N ALA A 130 -7.80 2.69 11.17
CA ALA A 130 -7.87 2.62 9.71
C ALA A 130 -8.83 1.51 9.22
N MET A 131 -8.96 0.42 9.99
CA MET A 131 -9.76 -0.75 9.62
C MET A 131 -11.19 -0.44 9.14
N PRO A 132 -12.00 0.37 9.87
CA PRO A 132 -13.36 0.68 9.41
C PRO A 132 -13.40 1.38 8.04
N GLY A 133 -12.40 2.22 7.75
CA GLY A 133 -12.28 2.89 6.45
C GLY A 133 -11.90 1.92 5.34
N MET A 134 -10.98 1.01 5.61
CA MET A 134 -10.58 -0.04 4.66
C MET A 134 -11.70 -1.05 4.38
N MET A 135 -12.59 -1.30 5.35
CA MET A 135 -13.71 -2.24 5.21
C MET A 135 -14.96 -1.62 4.60
N ARG A 136 -15.05 -0.29 4.56
CA ARG A 136 -16.21 0.40 3.99
C ARG A 136 -16.26 0.15 2.49
N GLU A 137 -17.47 0.05 1.95
CA GLU A 137 -17.62 0.05 0.49
C GLU A 137 -17.04 1.35 -0.05
N PRO A 138 -16.19 1.28 -1.10
CA PRO A 138 -15.71 2.49 -1.71
C PRO A 138 -16.93 3.24 -2.25
N ASN A 139 -17.04 4.52 -1.91
CA ASN A 139 -18.08 5.36 -2.49
C ASN A 139 -17.91 5.27 -4.01
N LYS A 140 -18.94 4.80 -4.71
CA LYS A 140 -19.01 4.94 -6.16
C LYS A 140 -18.89 6.43 -6.48
N ALA A 141 -17.68 6.90 -6.76
CA ALA A 141 -17.48 8.14 -7.49
C ALA A 141 -18.02 7.85 -8.89
N GLY A 142 -19.29 8.21 -9.13
CA GLY A 142 -19.99 7.90 -10.37
C GLY A 142 -21.44 7.40 -10.23
N GLY A 143 -22.11 7.64 -9.11
CA GLY A 143 -23.57 7.72 -9.14
C GLY A 143 -23.96 8.92 -9.97
N LYS A 144 -24.25 8.71 -11.26
CA LYS A 144 -24.89 9.70 -12.12
C LYS A 144 -26.14 10.20 -11.38
N ASP A 145 -26.23 11.51 -11.21
CA ASP A 145 -27.52 12.18 -11.18
C ASP A 145 -28.14 11.99 -12.58
N GLU A 146 -29.01 10.99 -12.71
CA GLU A 146 -30.09 10.94 -13.70
C GLU A 146 -31.41 10.78 -12.95
#